data_AF-A0A1Q6G2N4-F1
#
_entry.id   AF-A0A1Q6G2N4-F1
#
_cell.length_a   1.000
_cell.length_b   1.000
_cell.length_c   1.000
_cell.angle_alpha   90.00
_cell.angle_beta   90.00
_cell.angle_gamma   90.00
#
_symmetry.space_group_name_H-M   'P 1'
#
loop_
_entity.id
_entity.type
_entity.pdbx_description
1 polymer ?
#
loop_
_entity_poly.entity_id
_entity_poly.type
_entity_poly.pdbx_seq_one_letter_code
_entity_poly.pdbx_strand_id
1 'polypeptide(L)'
;MQQEEPNKYVKELTQEKYKYGFTTEVHTDIIEKGLNEDVIRLISSKKGEPEWLLEFRLKAYRHWLTLEMPTWAHLRIPEIDYQAISYYADPTKKKEGPKSMDEVDPELIKTFNKLGIPLEEQMALSGMAVDAVMDSVSVKTTFKETLMEKGIIFCSFSEAVREHPDLVKKYLGSVVGYRDNFFAALNSAVFSDGSFVYIPKGVRCPMELSTYFRINAANTGQFERTLIVADDDSYVSYLEGCTAPMRDENQLHAAIVEIMVHDRAEVKYSTVQNWYPGDANGKGGVYNFVTKRGNCKGVDSKLSWTQVETGSAITWKYPSCILTGDNSTAEFYSVAVTNNYQQADTGTKMIHLGKNTRSTIVSKGISAGKSENSYRGLVRVSERADNARNYSQCDSLLLGDKCGAHTFPYMDIHNETAVVEHEATTSKISEDQIFYCNQRGIPTEDAIGLIVNGYAKEVLNKLPMEFAVEAQKLLTISLEGSVG
;
A
#
# COMPACT_ATOMS: atom_id res chain seq x y z
N MET A 1 -8.30 52.45 -22.04
CA MET A 1 -8.19 52.09 -20.61
C MET A 1 -9.39 51.25 -20.23
N GLN A 2 -9.26 49.94 -20.33
CA GLN A 2 -10.07 48.96 -19.58
C GLN A 2 -9.03 48.08 -18.90
N GLN A 3 -9.01 48.10 -17.57
CA GLN A 3 -8.17 47.25 -16.74
C GLN A 3 -8.75 45.84 -16.79
N GLU A 4 -8.05 44.92 -17.44
CA GLU A 4 -8.28 43.48 -17.28
C GLU A 4 -7.71 43.06 -15.90
N GLU A 5 -8.56 42.49 -15.04
CA GLU A 5 -8.15 42.00 -13.73
C GLU A 5 -7.18 40.80 -13.88
N PRO A 6 -5.96 40.84 -13.31
CA PRO A 6 -4.94 39.79 -13.51
C PRO A 6 -5.18 38.47 -12.78
N ASN A 7 -6.39 38.19 -12.28
CA ASN A 7 -6.56 37.22 -11.20
C ASN A 7 -7.78 36.30 -11.33
N LYS A 8 -8.27 36.08 -12.56
CA LYS A 8 -9.39 35.16 -12.82
C LYS A 8 -8.94 33.71 -12.97
N TYR A 9 -7.85 33.46 -13.71
CA TYR A 9 -7.26 32.13 -13.90
C TYR A 9 -6.69 31.54 -12.60
N VAL A 10 -6.02 32.36 -11.78
CA VAL A 10 -5.45 31.92 -10.48
C VAL A 10 -6.55 31.58 -9.46
N LYS A 11 -7.70 32.27 -9.49
CA LYS A 11 -8.88 31.93 -8.67
C LYS A 11 -9.60 30.67 -9.14
N GLU A 12 -9.60 30.37 -10.43
CA GLU A 12 -10.16 29.12 -10.97
C GLU A 12 -9.25 27.91 -10.69
N LEU A 13 -7.92 28.10 -10.70
CA LEU A 13 -6.92 27.06 -10.39
C LEU A 13 -6.73 26.78 -8.90
N THR A 14 -6.76 27.81 -8.03
CA THR A 14 -6.74 27.62 -6.55
C THR A 14 -8.04 27.01 -6.00
N GLN A 15 -9.07 26.87 -6.85
CA GLN A 15 -10.31 26.16 -6.57
C GLN A 15 -10.35 24.75 -7.18
N GLU A 16 -9.27 24.25 -7.78
CA GLU A 16 -9.22 22.85 -8.25
C GLU A 16 -9.26 21.89 -7.05
N LYS A 17 -10.48 21.51 -6.70
CA LYS A 17 -10.82 20.42 -5.78
C LYS A 17 -10.05 19.17 -6.20
N TYR A 18 -9.57 18.40 -5.22
CA TYR A 18 -8.94 17.09 -5.40
C TYR A 18 -9.57 16.34 -6.58
N LYS A 19 -8.79 16.22 -7.67
CA LYS A 19 -9.27 15.82 -9.01
C LYS A 19 -9.92 14.44 -9.05
N TYR A 20 -9.54 13.58 -8.11
CA TYR A 20 -10.03 12.21 -7.96
C TYR A 20 -11.17 12.08 -6.93
N GLY A 21 -11.70 13.22 -6.43
CA GLY A 21 -12.65 13.26 -5.32
C GLY A 21 -14.10 12.88 -5.64
N PHE A 22 -14.36 12.33 -6.82
CA PHE A 22 -15.71 12.03 -7.28
C PHE A 22 -16.22 10.69 -6.71
N THR A 23 -17.47 10.69 -6.26
CA THR A 23 -18.21 9.48 -5.86
C THR A 23 -19.00 8.92 -7.04
N THR A 24 -19.15 7.61 -7.08
CA THR A 24 -20.02 6.92 -8.07
C THR A 24 -21.22 6.34 -7.34
N GLU A 25 -22.44 6.57 -7.82
CA GLU A 25 -23.68 6.07 -7.19
C GLU A 25 -23.93 4.60 -7.58
N VAL A 26 -23.17 3.70 -6.95
CA VAL A 26 -23.38 2.24 -7.12
C VAL A 26 -24.23 1.70 -5.97
N HIS A 27 -25.29 0.95 -6.30
CA HIS A 27 -26.11 0.28 -5.29
C HIS A 27 -25.28 -0.76 -4.52
N THR A 28 -25.14 -0.59 -3.21
CA THR A 28 -24.23 -1.36 -2.36
C THR A 28 -25.01 -2.03 -1.22
N ASP A 29 -24.89 -3.37 -1.07
CA ASP A 29 -25.42 -4.12 0.09
C ASP A 29 -24.46 -3.92 1.27
N ILE A 30 -24.86 -3.08 2.22
CA ILE A 30 -24.06 -2.69 3.40
C ILE A 30 -24.68 -3.34 4.63
N ILE A 31 -23.88 -3.99 5.47
CA ILE A 31 -24.35 -4.51 6.76
C ILE A 31 -24.48 -3.40 7.80
N GLU A 32 -25.27 -3.62 8.84
CA GLU A 32 -25.39 -2.70 9.96
C GLU A 32 -24.04 -2.39 10.61
N LYS A 33 -23.93 -1.19 11.19
CA LYS A 33 -22.73 -0.75 11.91
C LYS A 33 -22.54 -1.58 13.18
N GLY A 34 -21.29 -1.78 13.55
CA GLY A 34 -20.92 -2.50 14.76
C GLY A 34 -20.04 -3.69 14.49
N LEU A 35 -19.33 -4.12 15.54
CA LEU A 35 -18.47 -5.29 15.50
C LEU A 35 -18.78 -6.21 16.67
N ASN A 36 -19.33 -7.37 16.35
CA ASN A 36 -19.62 -8.46 17.28
C ASN A 36 -19.51 -9.83 16.56
N GLU A 37 -19.68 -10.93 17.30
CA GLU A 37 -19.60 -12.28 16.70
C GLU A 37 -20.68 -12.53 15.64
N ASP A 38 -21.88 -11.94 15.78
CA ASP A 38 -22.98 -12.12 14.83
C ASP A 38 -22.68 -11.43 13.49
N VAL A 39 -22.07 -10.24 13.52
CA VAL A 39 -21.56 -9.55 12.33
C VAL A 39 -20.52 -10.41 11.62
N ILE A 40 -19.59 -11.02 12.34
CA ILE A 40 -18.56 -11.89 11.75
C ILE A 40 -19.19 -13.14 11.12
N ARG A 41 -20.15 -13.77 11.79
CA ARG A 41 -20.91 -14.90 11.25
C ARG A 41 -21.71 -14.50 10.01
N LEU A 42 -22.29 -13.30 10.00
CA LEU A 42 -23.03 -12.75 8.86
C LEU A 42 -22.11 -12.53 7.65
N ILE A 43 -20.92 -11.94 7.85
CA ILE A 43 -19.90 -11.79 6.80
C ILE A 43 -19.54 -13.16 6.23
N SER A 44 -19.15 -14.09 7.09
CA SER A 44 -18.73 -15.44 6.69
C SER A 44 -19.83 -16.20 5.92
N SER A 45 -21.08 -16.08 6.37
CA SER A 45 -22.26 -16.66 5.71
C SER A 45 -22.54 -16.03 4.35
N LYS A 46 -22.51 -14.69 4.24
CA LYS A 46 -22.70 -13.98 2.97
C LYS A 46 -21.65 -14.37 1.93
N LYS A 47 -20.42 -14.68 2.36
CA LYS A 47 -19.32 -15.09 1.46
C LYS A 47 -19.25 -16.60 1.22
N GLY A 48 -20.09 -17.40 1.88
CA GLY A 48 -20.08 -18.86 1.73
C GLY A 48 -18.78 -19.52 2.20
N GLU A 49 -18.19 -19.00 3.28
CA GLU A 49 -16.88 -19.46 3.76
C GLU A 49 -16.95 -20.84 4.46
N PRO A 50 -15.86 -21.61 4.41
CA PRO A 50 -15.75 -22.86 5.17
C PRO A 50 -15.60 -22.61 6.68
N GLU A 51 -16.06 -23.56 7.50
CA GLU A 51 -16.08 -23.46 8.98
C GLU A 51 -14.72 -23.10 9.58
N TRP A 52 -13.62 -23.62 9.02
CA TRP A 52 -12.27 -23.34 9.54
C TRP A 52 -11.90 -21.86 9.43
N LEU A 53 -12.42 -21.15 8.42
CA LEU A 53 -12.16 -19.72 8.23
C LEU A 53 -13.03 -18.89 9.17
N LEU A 54 -14.29 -19.29 9.38
CA LEU A 54 -15.15 -18.70 10.42
C LEU A 54 -14.51 -18.82 11.80
N GLU A 55 -13.98 -20.00 12.16
CA GLU A 55 -13.27 -20.19 13.41
C GLU A 55 -12.04 -19.29 13.53
N PHE A 56 -11.27 -19.12 12.45
CA PHE A 56 -10.11 -18.23 12.41
C PHE A 56 -10.55 -16.78 12.72
N ARG A 57 -11.61 -16.31 12.09
CA ARG A 57 -12.17 -14.96 12.30
C ARG A 57 -12.65 -14.75 13.74
N LEU A 58 -13.39 -15.72 14.30
CA LEU A 58 -13.90 -15.64 15.68
C LEU A 58 -12.74 -15.67 16.71
N LYS A 59 -11.71 -16.48 16.48
CA LYS A 59 -10.50 -16.48 17.33
C LYS A 59 -9.78 -15.13 17.27
N ALA A 60 -9.67 -14.54 16.08
CA ALA A 60 -9.08 -13.22 15.89
C ALA A 60 -9.86 -12.14 16.64
N TYR A 61 -11.19 -12.12 16.52
CA TYR A 61 -12.04 -11.15 17.22
C TYR A 61 -11.97 -11.26 18.74
N ARG A 62 -12.07 -12.49 19.28
CA ARG A 62 -11.93 -12.72 20.72
C ARG A 62 -10.58 -12.27 21.27
N HIS A 63 -9.51 -12.47 20.49
CA HIS A 63 -8.20 -11.97 20.87
C HIS A 63 -8.13 -10.44 20.78
N TRP A 64 -8.69 -9.84 19.73
CA TRP A 64 -8.73 -8.39 19.55
C TRP A 64 -9.39 -7.68 20.73
N LEU A 65 -10.48 -8.23 21.29
CA LEU A 65 -11.13 -7.71 22.49
C LEU A 65 -10.23 -7.68 23.74
N THR A 66 -9.13 -8.44 23.75
CA THR A 66 -8.15 -8.44 24.86
C THR A 66 -7.01 -7.45 24.67
N LEU A 67 -6.95 -6.77 23.52
CA LEU A 67 -5.87 -5.86 23.16
C LEU A 67 -6.28 -4.41 23.40
N GLU A 68 -5.30 -3.60 23.79
CA GLU A 68 -5.42 -2.15 23.84
C GLU A 68 -4.82 -1.53 22.57
N MET A 69 -5.39 -0.42 22.11
CA MET A 69 -4.88 0.29 20.95
C MET A 69 -3.49 0.88 21.25
N PRO A 70 -2.45 0.56 20.46
CA PRO A 70 -1.08 1.00 20.74
C PRO A 70 -0.92 2.52 20.54
N THR A 71 -0.15 3.16 21.43
CA THR A 71 0.08 4.62 21.46
C THR A 71 1.56 5.04 21.33
N TRP A 72 2.44 4.10 20.99
CA TRP A 72 3.89 4.32 20.98
C TRP A 72 4.43 5.05 19.73
N ALA A 73 3.67 5.05 18.63
CA ALA A 73 4.10 5.67 17.38
C ALA A 73 4.15 7.19 17.50
N HIS A 74 4.94 7.84 16.64
CA HIS A 74 4.99 9.30 16.57
C HIS A 74 3.79 9.85 15.78
N LEU A 75 2.59 9.51 16.24
CA LEU A 75 1.32 9.79 15.61
C LEU A 75 0.31 10.28 16.65
N ARG A 76 -0.45 11.31 16.30
CA ARG A 76 -1.61 11.77 17.06
C ARG A 76 -2.85 11.20 16.39
N ILE A 77 -3.28 10.03 16.87
CA ILE A 77 -4.44 9.32 16.35
C ILE A 77 -5.66 9.69 17.21
N PRO A 78 -6.71 10.30 16.65
CA PRO A 78 -7.97 10.51 17.36
C PRO A 78 -8.59 9.18 17.80
N GLU A 79 -9.47 9.22 18.81
CA GLU A 79 -10.23 8.03 19.19
C GLU A 79 -11.07 7.52 18.01
N ILE A 80 -11.00 6.21 17.75
CA ILE A 80 -11.72 5.56 16.67
C ILE A 80 -12.87 4.76 17.28
N ASP A 81 -14.09 5.15 16.95
CA ASP A 81 -15.28 4.36 17.31
C ASP A 81 -15.42 3.17 16.34
N TYR A 82 -14.84 2.03 16.72
CA TYR A 82 -14.92 0.78 15.95
C TYR A 82 -16.36 0.24 15.82
N GLN A 83 -17.31 0.68 16.66
CA GLN A 83 -18.71 0.26 16.57
C GLN A 83 -19.51 1.14 15.59
N ALA A 84 -19.00 2.32 15.22
CA ALA A 84 -19.63 3.18 14.22
C ALA A 84 -19.31 2.80 12.75
N ILE A 85 -18.43 1.81 12.55
CA ILE A 85 -17.96 1.34 11.24
C ILE A 85 -18.88 0.23 10.71
N SER A 86 -19.17 0.26 9.41
CA SER A 86 -19.67 -0.92 8.69
C SER A 86 -18.51 -1.70 8.09
N TYR A 87 -18.46 -3.00 8.36
CA TYR A 87 -17.34 -3.90 8.00
C TYR A 87 -17.57 -4.69 6.71
N TYR A 88 -18.73 -4.55 6.07
CA TYR A 88 -19.04 -5.22 4.81
C TYR A 88 -19.91 -4.34 3.93
N ALA A 89 -19.49 -4.19 2.68
CA ALA A 89 -20.18 -3.45 1.64
C ALA A 89 -19.95 -4.14 0.30
N ASP A 90 -21.02 -4.61 -0.33
CA ASP A 90 -20.94 -5.34 -1.60
C ASP A 90 -21.66 -4.57 -2.71
N PRO A 91 -20.92 -3.94 -3.64
CA PRO A 91 -21.49 -3.16 -4.74
C PRO A 91 -22.06 -4.01 -5.88
N THR A 92 -21.91 -5.34 -5.86
CA THR A 92 -22.17 -6.22 -7.01
C THR A 92 -23.53 -6.92 -6.97
N LYS A 93 -24.26 -6.85 -5.85
CA LYS A 93 -25.29 -7.83 -5.51
C LYS A 93 -26.62 -7.79 -6.28
N LYS A 94 -26.79 -6.93 -7.30
CA LYS A 94 -28.01 -6.93 -8.13
C LYS A 94 -27.93 -7.72 -9.43
N LYS A 95 -26.78 -8.25 -9.83
CA LYS A 95 -26.70 -9.21 -10.93
C LYS A 95 -25.68 -10.29 -10.59
N GLU A 96 -25.97 -11.54 -10.96
CA GLU A 96 -24.93 -12.58 -11.07
C GLU A 96 -23.70 -11.94 -11.72
N GLY A 97 -22.53 -12.08 -11.11
CA GLY A 97 -21.33 -11.33 -11.49
C GLY A 97 -21.08 -11.34 -13.01
N PRO A 98 -20.49 -10.27 -13.57
CA PRO A 98 -20.39 -10.10 -15.01
C PRO A 98 -19.63 -11.27 -15.64
N LYS A 99 -20.30 -12.03 -16.52
CA LYS A 99 -19.71 -13.15 -17.26
C LYS A 99 -18.89 -12.67 -18.46
N SER A 100 -19.01 -11.39 -18.83
CA SER A 100 -18.23 -10.74 -19.88
C SER A 100 -18.14 -9.22 -19.67
N MET A 101 -17.34 -8.56 -20.52
CA MET A 101 -17.06 -7.12 -20.49
C MET A 101 -18.30 -6.23 -20.69
N ASP A 102 -19.38 -6.77 -21.26
CA ASP A 102 -20.62 -6.04 -21.57
C ASP A 102 -21.60 -5.94 -20.38
N GLU A 103 -21.33 -6.67 -19.28
CA GLU A 103 -22.20 -6.72 -18.09
C GLU A 103 -21.70 -5.88 -16.92
N VAL A 104 -20.51 -5.29 -17.03
CA VAL A 104 -19.97 -4.36 -16.03
C VAL A 104 -20.74 -3.03 -16.10
N ASP A 105 -21.10 -2.45 -14.95
CA ASP A 105 -21.85 -1.19 -14.89
C ASP A 105 -21.10 -0.10 -15.70
N PRO A 106 -21.76 0.56 -16.67
CA PRO A 106 -21.16 1.64 -17.45
C PRO A 106 -20.61 2.78 -16.60
N GLU A 107 -21.15 3.01 -15.40
CA GLU A 107 -20.61 4.01 -14.46
C GLU A 107 -19.28 3.57 -13.84
N LEU A 108 -19.08 2.28 -13.56
CA LEU A 108 -17.81 1.72 -13.10
C LEU A 108 -16.72 1.93 -14.17
N ILE A 109 -17.03 1.64 -15.44
CA ILE A 109 -16.10 1.83 -16.57
C ILE A 109 -15.74 3.32 -16.74
N LYS A 110 -16.75 4.22 -16.72
CA LYS A 110 -16.52 5.68 -16.77
C LYS A 110 -15.68 6.19 -15.60
N THR A 111 -15.88 5.60 -14.43
CA THR A 111 -15.20 5.93 -13.18
C THR A 111 -13.70 5.61 -13.26
N PHE A 112 -13.34 4.45 -13.81
CA PHE A 112 -11.93 4.11 -14.07
C PHE A 112 -11.31 4.97 -15.18
N ASN A 113 -12.03 5.21 -16.29
CA ASN A 113 -11.53 6.07 -17.38
C ASN A 113 -11.25 7.50 -16.89
N LYS A 114 -12.06 8.03 -15.97
CA LYS A 114 -11.88 9.38 -15.38
C LYS A 114 -10.70 9.47 -14.40
N LEU A 115 -10.24 8.36 -13.81
CA LEU A 115 -9.03 8.33 -13.00
C LEU A 115 -7.74 8.49 -13.83
N GLY A 116 -7.83 8.50 -15.17
CA GLY A 116 -6.64 8.49 -16.03
C GLY A 116 -5.95 7.13 -16.05
N ILE A 117 -6.69 6.08 -15.70
CA ILE A 117 -6.32 4.67 -15.84
C ILE A 117 -7.03 4.22 -17.12
N PRO A 118 -6.42 4.37 -18.31
CA PRO A 118 -7.06 3.91 -19.52
C PRO A 118 -6.99 2.39 -19.53
N LEU A 119 -8.00 1.73 -18.95
CA LEU A 119 -8.04 0.26 -18.87
C LEU A 119 -7.84 -0.35 -20.26
N GLU A 120 -8.43 0.24 -21.30
CA GLU A 120 -8.30 -0.24 -22.69
C GLU A 120 -6.91 0.00 -23.30
N GLU A 121 -6.22 1.07 -22.90
CA GLU A 121 -4.92 1.47 -23.48
C GLU A 121 -3.76 0.75 -22.76
N GLN A 122 -3.87 0.52 -21.44
CA GLN A 122 -2.98 -0.42 -20.73
C GLN A 122 -3.23 -1.88 -21.15
N MET A 123 -4.47 -2.29 -21.38
CA MET A 123 -4.80 -3.63 -21.91
C MET A 123 -4.14 -3.92 -23.27
N ALA A 124 -4.00 -2.91 -24.12
CA ALA A 124 -3.46 -3.07 -25.48
C ALA A 124 -1.93 -2.90 -25.57
N LEU A 125 -1.30 -2.14 -24.66
CA LEU A 125 0.12 -1.78 -24.76
C LEU A 125 1.06 -2.55 -23.84
N SER A 126 0.60 -3.13 -22.71
CA SER A 126 1.50 -3.63 -21.66
C SER A 126 1.49 -5.14 -21.40
N GLY A 127 0.45 -5.86 -21.83
CA GLY A 127 0.32 -7.30 -21.57
C GLY A 127 0.17 -7.66 -20.08
N MET A 128 -0.35 -6.75 -19.25
CA MET A 128 -0.51 -6.93 -17.80
C MET A 128 -1.85 -7.56 -17.38
N ALA A 129 -1.84 -8.39 -16.34
CA ALA A 129 -3.06 -8.90 -15.69
C ALA A 129 -3.52 -7.95 -14.58
N VAL A 130 -4.78 -7.49 -14.66
CA VAL A 130 -5.36 -6.53 -13.73
C VAL A 130 -6.53 -7.17 -12.99
N ASP A 131 -6.47 -7.14 -11.66
CA ASP A 131 -7.61 -7.41 -10.76
C ASP A 131 -8.13 -6.07 -10.21
N ALA A 132 -9.34 -5.67 -10.62
CA ALA A 132 -9.95 -4.42 -10.17
C ALA A 132 -10.83 -4.69 -8.93
N VAL A 133 -10.46 -4.15 -7.77
CA VAL A 133 -11.20 -4.32 -6.51
C VAL A 133 -11.85 -2.99 -6.11
N MET A 134 -13.15 -3.02 -5.84
CA MET A 134 -13.91 -1.83 -5.42
C MET A 134 -14.62 -2.12 -4.09
N ASP A 135 -14.39 -1.24 -3.11
CA ASP A 135 -14.81 -1.38 -1.71
C ASP A 135 -14.28 -2.66 -1.05
N SER A 136 -15.01 -3.77 -1.18
CA SER A 136 -14.72 -5.03 -0.50
C SER A 136 -14.83 -6.26 -1.41
N VAL A 137 -14.92 -6.10 -2.74
CA VAL A 137 -15.10 -7.22 -3.69
C VAL A 137 -14.30 -7.00 -4.98
N SER A 138 -13.64 -8.04 -5.47
CA SER A 138 -13.05 -8.05 -6.84
C SER A 138 -14.15 -8.02 -7.91
N VAL A 139 -14.01 -7.10 -8.87
CA VAL A 139 -14.98 -6.84 -9.94
C VAL A 139 -14.56 -7.48 -11.27
N LYS A 140 -13.26 -7.63 -11.54
CA LYS A 140 -12.75 -8.20 -12.80
C LYS A 140 -11.28 -8.61 -12.68
N THR A 141 -10.96 -9.84 -13.11
CA THR A 141 -9.57 -10.31 -13.31
C THR A 141 -9.33 -10.61 -14.79
N THR A 142 -8.33 -9.96 -15.41
CA THR A 142 -7.95 -10.22 -16.83
C THR A 142 -6.87 -11.31 -16.94
N PHE A 143 -6.72 -11.91 -18.14
CA PHE A 143 -5.70 -12.93 -18.47
C PHE A 143 -5.74 -14.23 -17.64
N LYS A 144 -6.88 -14.53 -17.00
CA LYS A 144 -7.05 -15.71 -16.15
C LYS A 144 -6.68 -17.02 -16.86
N GLU A 145 -7.12 -17.21 -18.11
CA GLU A 145 -6.81 -18.42 -18.89
C GLU A 145 -5.30 -18.57 -19.17
N THR A 146 -4.64 -17.51 -19.63
CA THR A 146 -3.19 -17.51 -19.92
C THR A 146 -2.33 -17.76 -18.67
N LEU A 147 -2.75 -17.24 -17.52
CA LEU A 147 -2.09 -17.51 -16.24
C LEU A 147 -2.31 -18.96 -15.78
N MET A 148 -3.55 -19.47 -15.89
CA MET A 148 -3.89 -20.85 -15.55
C MET A 148 -3.17 -21.88 -16.42
N GLU A 149 -2.92 -21.61 -17.71
CA GLU A 149 -2.11 -22.48 -18.58
C GLU A 149 -0.69 -22.72 -18.04
N LYS A 150 -0.15 -21.76 -17.28
CA LYS A 150 1.15 -21.85 -16.60
C LYS A 150 1.03 -22.30 -15.14
N GLY A 151 -0.17 -22.65 -14.68
CA GLY A 151 -0.47 -23.01 -13.30
C GLY A 151 -0.43 -21.86 -12.31
N ILE A 152 -0.38 -20.61 -12.79
CA ILE A 152 -0.41 -19.41 -11.94
C ILE A 152 -1.85 -19.18 -11.49
N ILE A 153 -2.05 -19.02 -10.18
CA ILE A 153 -3.34 -18.63 -9.61
C ILE A 153 -3.25 -17.14 -9.28
N PHE A 154 -4.09 -16.34 -9.91
CA PHE A 154 -4.29 -14.95 -9.55
C PHE A 154 -5.80 -14.69 -9.54
N CYS A 155 -6.36 -14.52 -8.35
CA CYS A 155 -7.79 -14.30 -8.17
C CYS A 155 -8.05 -13.58 -6.84
N SER A 156 -9.33 -13.28 -6.57
CA SER A 156 -9.74 -12.73 -5.28
C SER A 156 -9.50 -13.72 -4.14
N PHE A 157 -9.31 -13.20 -2.93
CA PHE A 157 -9.14 -14.04 -1.74
C PHE A 157 -10.36 -14.95 -1.53
N SER A 158 -11.57 -14.41 -1.78
CA SER A 158 -12.83 -15.15 -1.67
C SER A 158 -12.91 -16.33 -2.65
N GLU A 159 -12.47 -16.12 -3.88
CA GLU A 159 -12.39 -17.17 -4.90
C GLU A 159 -11.37 -18.25 -4.49
N ALA A 160 -10.19 -17.83 -4.02
CA ALA A 160 -9.15 -18.76 -3.56
C ALA A 160 -9.60 -19.62 -2.38
N VAL A 161 -10.38 -19.09 -1.45
CA VAL A 161 -10.96 -19.88 -0.34
C VAL A 161 -11.90 -20.97 -0.85
N ARG A 162 -12.62 -20.70 -1.94
CA ARG A 162 -13.64 -21.59 -2.48
C ARG A 162 -13.04 -22.64 -3.43
N GLU A 163 -12.08 -22.24 -4.26
CA GLU A 163 -11.48 -23.07 -5.32
C GLU A 163 -10.16 -23.73 -4.88
N HIS A 164 -9.44 -23.11 -3.95
CA HIS A 164 -8.15 -23.59 -3.44
C HIS A 164 -8.05 -23.58 -1.89
N PRO A 165 -9.05 -24.11 -1.15
CA PRO A 165 -9.13 -24.01 0.31
C PRO A 165 -7.88 -24.55 1.03
N ASP A 166 -7.29 -25.64 0.53
CA ASP A 166 -6.13 -26.27 1.15
C ASP A 166 -4.87 -25.39 1.08
N LEU A 167 -4.67 -24.69 -0.04
CA LEU A 167 -3.55 -23.76 -0.20
C LEU A 167 -3.72 -22.54 0.68
N VAL A 168 -4.92 -21.93 0.69
CA VAL A 168 -5.20 -20.77 1.55
C VAL A 168 -5.03 -21.15 3.01
N LYS A 169 -5.61 -22.27 3.45
CA LYS A 169 -5.51 -22.74 4.84
C LYS A 169 -4.08 -23.05 5.28
N LYS A 170 -3.22 -23.50 4.35
CA LYS A 170 -1.80 -23.78 4.63
C LYS A 170 -1.00 -22.51 4.92
N TYR A 171 -1.30 -21.40 4.24
CA TYR A 171 -0.47 -20.19 4.28
C TYR A 171 -1.10 -19.00 5.01
N LEU A 172 -2.42 -18.94 5.13
CA LEU A 172 -3.11 -17.86 5.82
C LEU A 172 -2.64 -17.74 7.28
N GLY A 173 -2.17 -16.56 7.66
CA GLY A 173 -1.69 -16.27 9.01
C GLY A 173 -0.34 -16.91 9.34
N SER A 174 0.36 -17.52 8.36
CA SER A 174 1.68 -18.13 8.57
C SER A 174 2.80 -17.09 8.70
N VAL A 175 2.58 -15.88 8.17
CA VAL A 175 3.55 -14.77 8.22
C VAL A 175 3.03 -13.63 9.11
N VAL A 176 1.75 -13.29 8.98
CA VAL A 176 1.04 -12.30 9.79
C VAL A 176 -0.17 -12.97 10.45
N GLY A 177 0.07 -13.65 11.57
CA GLY A 177 -1.01 -14.29 12.32
C GLY A 177 -1.96 -13.28 12.99
N TYR A 178 -3.13 -13.74 13.42
CA TYR A 178 -4.11 -12.89 14.12
C TYR A 178 -3.61 -12.35 15.47
N ARG A 179 -2.50 -12.87 16.00
CA ARG A 179 -1.85 -12.42 17.24
C ARG A 179 -0.72 -11.41 17.01
N ASP A 180 -0.50 -10.98 15.77
CA ASP A 180 0.65 -10.15 15.42
C ASP A 180 0.60 -8.77 16.08
N ASN A 181 -0.52 -8.07 15.91
CA ASN A 181 -0.77 -6.75 16.47
C ASN A 181 -2.28 -6.43 16.46
N PHE A 182 -2.63 -5.29 17.05
CA PHE A 182 -4.02 -4.82 17.18
C PHE A 182 -4.77 -4.80 15.83
N PHE A 183 -4.22 -4.16 14.80
CA PHE A 183 -4.86 -4.06 13.49
C PHE A 183 -4.83 -5.37 12.71
N ALA A 184 -3.81 -6.21 12.94
CA ALA A 184 -3.77 -7.53 12.36
C ALA A 184 -4.87 -8.45 12.91
N ALA A 185 -5.17 -8.37 14.21
CA ALA A 185 -6.27 -9.09 14.84
C ALA A 185 -7.63 -8.58 14.32
N LEU A 186 -7.82 -7.26 14.25
CA LEU A 186 -9.02 -6.63 13.70
C LEU A 186 -9.27 -7.06 12.25
N ASN A 187 -8.29 -6.87 11.37
CA ASN A 187 -8.38 -7.28 9.98
C ASN A 187 -8.67 -8.78 9.87
N SER A 188 -7.97 -9.64 10.62
CA SER A 188 -8.18 -11.10 10.58
C SER A 188 -9.62 -11.51 10.96
N ALA A 189 -10.34 -10.70 11.74
CA ALA A 189 -11.74 -10.94 12.06
C ALA A 189 -12.69 -10.55 10.91
N VAL A 190 -12.44 -9.40 10.28
CA VAL A 190 -13.45 -8.71 9.44
C VAL A 190 -13.08 -8.57 7.96
N PHE A 191 -11.87 -8.95 7.55
CA PHE A 191 -11.42 -8.78 6.17
C PHE A 191 -12.43 -9.40 5.23
N SER A 192 -12.89 -8.61 4.26
CA SER A 192 -13.91 -9.09 3.34
C SER A 192 -13.25 -9.78 2.17
N ASP A 193 -12.34 -9.12 1.47
CA ASP A 193 -11.70 -9.66 0.27
C ASP A 193 -10.22 -9.23 0.18
N GLY A 194 -9.59 -9.42 -0.97
CA GLY A 194 -8.20 -9.10 -1.24
C GLY A 194 -7.71 -9.94 -2.40
N SER A 195 -6.40 -10.09 -2.56
CA SER A 195 -5.84 -10.89 -3.66
C SER A 195 -5.13 -12.14 -3.17
N PHE A 196 -5.29 -13.24 -3.90
CA PHE A 196 -4.49 -14.45 -3.72
C PHE A 196 -3.65 -14.69 -4.97
N VAL A 197 -2.34 -14.86 -4.77
CA VAL A 197 -1.38 -15.15 -5.82
C VAL A 197 -0.59 -16.40 -5.45
N TYR A 198 -0.60 -17.40 -6.31
CA TYR A 198 0.27 -18.56 -6.22
C TYR A 198 1.04 -18.75 -7.52
N ILE A 199 2.37 -18.78 -7.43
CA ILE A 199 3.26 -19.06 -8.56
C ILE A 199 3.86 -20.45 -8.35
N PRO A 200 3.59 -21.41 -9.26
CA PRO A 200 4.07 -22.77 -9.12
C PRO A 200 5.58 -22.87 -9.37
N LYS A 201 6.13 -24.03 -9.00
CA LYS A 201 7.55 -24.31 -9.09
C LYS A 201 8.11 -24.14 -10.51
N GLY A 202 9.23 -23.45 -10.63
CA GLY A 202 9.95 -23.23 -11.88
C GLY A 202 9.27 -22.25 -12.85
N VAL A 203 8.19 -21.60 -12.43
CA VAL A 203 7.45 -20.67 -13.29
C VAL A 203 7.85 -19.23 -13.03
N ARG A 204 8.34 -18.58 -14.08
CA ARG A 204 8.46 -17.13 -14.13
C ARG A 204 7.16 -16.56 -14.70
N CYS A 205 6.47 -15.73 -13.92
CA CYS A 205 5.27 -15.04 -14.36
C CYS A 205 5.58 -14.26 -15.64
N PRO A 206 4.82 -14.46 -16.73
CA PRO A 206 5.13 -13.87 -18.04
C PRO A 206 4.85 -12.36 -18.08
N MET A 207 4.11 -11.85 -17.11
CA MET A 207 3.65 -10.47 -17.03
C MET A 207 3.61 -10.01 -15.58
N GLU A 208 3.47 -8.70 -15.40
CA GLU A 208 3.25 -8.08 -14.11
C GLU A 208 1.79 -8.32 -13.68
N LEU A 209 1.58 -8.68 -12.41
CA LEU A 209 0.24 -8.79 -11.82
C LEU A 209 -0.08 -7.48 -11.13
N SER A 210 -1.25 -6.92 -11.35
CA SER A 210 -1.65 -5.65 -10.71
C SER A 210 -3.02 -5.77 -10.11
N THR A 211 -3.17 -5.34 -8.86
CA THR A 211 -4.47 -5.14 -8.22
C THR A 211 -4.67 -3.66 -7.97
N TYR A 212 -5.84 -3.14 -8.34
CA TYR A 212 -6.19 -1.74 -8.09
C TYR A 212 -7.38 -1.65 -7.14
N PHE A 213 -7.15 -1.06 -5.97
CA PHE A 213 -8.14 -0.87 -4.92
C PHE A 213 -8.73 0.54 -4.96
N ARG A 214 -10.07 0.64 -4.96
CA ARG A 214 -10.77 1.91 -4.81
C ARG A 214 -11.82 1.85 -3.70
N ILE A 215 -11.75 2.76 -2.74
CA ILE A 215 -12.81 2.97 -1.75
C ILE A 215 -13.90 3.84 -2.40
N ASN A 216 -15.16 3.45 -2.38
CA ASN A 216 -16.26 4.24 -2.94
C ASN A 216 -17.51 4.33 -2.03
N ALA A 217 -17.67 3.45 -1.05
CA ALA A 217 -18.77 3.52 -0.08
C ALA A 217 -18.47 4.49 1.08
N ALA A 218 -19.52 5.17 1.58
CA ALA A 218 -19.44 6.04 2.75
C ALA A 218 -19.48 5.20 4.03
N ASN A 219 -18.80 5.64 5.10
CA ASN A 219 -18.88 4.99 6.42
C ASN A 219 -18.49 3.50 6.46
N THR A 220 -17.72 3.02 5.49
CA THR A 220 -17.16 1.66 5.45
C THR A 220 -15.69 1.69 5.82
N GLY A 221 -15.25 0.66 6.56
CA GLY A 221 -13.83 0.37 6.73
C GLY A 221 -13.36 -0.57 5.63
N GLN A 222 -12.20 -0.30 5.03
CA GLN A 222 -11.61 -1.20 4.06
C GLN A 222 -10.62 -2.12 4.76
N PHE A 223 -10.96 -3.41 4.80
CA PHE A 223 -10.14 -4.46 5.37
C PHE A 223 -9.89 -5.50 4.30
N GLU A 224 -8.68 -5.47 3.77
CA GLU A 224 -8.25 -6.39 2.72
C GLU A 224 -7.09 -7.27 3.17
N ARG A 225 -6.99 -8.45 2.56
CA ARG A 225 -5.90 -9.37 2.81
C ARG A 225 -5.33 -9.93 1.53
N THR A 226 -4.07 -9.63 1.29
CA THR A 226 -3.32 -10.13 0.14
C THR A 226 -2.37 -11.24 0.59
N LEU A 227 -2.43 -12.39 -0.08
CA LEU A 227 -1.58 -13.55 0.18
C LEU A 227 -0.87 -13.97 -1.10
N ILE A 228 0.45 -13.82 -1.12
CA ILE A 228 1.32 -14.17 -2.25
C ILE A 228 2.23 -15.31 -1.86
N VAL A 229 2.25 -16.36 -2.67
CA VAL A 229 3.10 -17.53 -2.48
C VAL A 229 3.89 -17.79 -3.76
N ALA A 230 5.21 -17.66 -3.66
CA ALA A 230 6.15 -17.96 -4.73
C ALA A 230 6.87 -19.27 -4.39
N ASP A 231 6.53 -20.36 -5.09
CA ASP A 231 7.14 -21.68 -4.90
C ASP A 231 8.57 -21.73 -5.48
N ASP A 232 9.28 -22.83 -5.32
CA ASP A 232 10.70 -22.94 -5.69
C ASP A 232 10.95 -22.48 -7.13
N ASP A 233 12.07 -21.80 -7.38
CA ASP A 233 12.51 -21.39 -8.72
C ASP A 233 11.49 -20.50 -9.47
N SER A 234 10.57 -19.84 -8.74
CA SER A 234 9.54 -19.00 -9.33
C SER A 234 9.85 -17.50 -9.29
N TYR A 235 9.18 -16.72 -10.14
CA TYR A 235 9.28 -15.27 -10.14
C TYR A 235 7.92 -14.62 -10.36
N VAL A 236 7.63 -13.58 -9.58
CA VAL A 236 6.49 -12.70 -9.82
C VAL A 236 6.84 -11.27 -9.46
N SER A 237 6.25 -10.35 -10.21
CA SER A 237 6.22 -8.96 -9.84
C SER A 237 4.76 -8.53 -9.78
N TYR A 238 4.40 -8.05 -8.59
CA TYR A 238 3.04 -7.75 -8.17
C TYR A 238 2.94 -6.27 -7.82
N LEU A 239 1.88 -5.62 -8.27
CA LEU A 239 1.61 -4.22 -8.08
C LEU A 239 0.28 -4.01 -7.38
N GLU A 240 0.28 -3.09 -6.44
CA GLU A 240 -0.89 -2.67 -5.69
C GLU A 240 -1.08 -1.16 -5.85
N GLY A 241 -2.14 -0.77 -6.54
CA GLY A 241 -2.57 0.62 -6.63
C GLY A 241 -3.73 0.88 -5.67
N CYS A 242 -3.73 2.02 -4.95
CA CYS A 242 -4.92 2.44 -4.19
C CYS A 242 -5.25 3.91 -4.42
N THR A 243 -6.51 4.22 -4.69
CA THR A 243 -7.03 5.61 -4.71
C THR A 243 -8.36 5.74 -3.97
N ALA A 244 -8.58 6.87 -3.29
CA ALA A 244 -9.87 7.19 -2.64
C ALA A 244 -10.50 8.49 -3.14
N PRO A 245 -11.84 8.62 -3.07
CA PRO A 245 -12.59 9.85 -3.27
C PRO A 245 -12.50 10.78 -2.06
N MET A 246 -12.91 12.03 -2.24
CA MET A 246 -12.86 13.09 -1.23
C MET A 246 -14.03 12.93 -0.25
N ARG A 247 -13.75 12.96 1.06
CA ARG A 247 -14.78 12.86 2.11
C ARG A 247 -14.39 13.61 3.38
N ASP A 248 -15.40 14.17 4.03
CA ASP A 248 -15.24 14.90 5.30
C ASP A 248 -15.07 13.97 6.52
N GLU A 249 -15.51 12.71 6.41
CA GLU A 249 -15.41 11.68 7.46
C GLU A 249 -14.15 10.84 7.27
N ASN A 250 -13.48 10.50 8.39
CA ASN A 250 -12.28 9.68 8.36
C ASN A 250 -12.61 8.23 8.01
N GLN A 251 -11.86 7.66 7.08
CA GLN A 251 -11.99 6.26 6.67
C GLN A 251 -10.80 5.44 7.17
N LEU A 252 -11.07 4.27 7.75
CA LEU A 252 -10.04 3.34 8.20
C LEU A 252 -9.73 2.34 7.09
N HIS A 253 -8.50 2.35 6.61
CA HIS A 253 -7.93 1.34 5.74
C HIS A 253 -6.90 0.54 6.55
N ALA A 254 -7.19 -0.75 6.77
CA ALA A 254 -6.31 -1.65 7.50
C ALA A 254 -6.10 -2.94 6.69
N ALA A 255 -5.07 -2.93 5.85
CA ALA A 255 -4.68 -4.06 5.02
C ALA A 255 -3.65 -4.98 5.70
N ILE A 256 -3.71 -6.26 5.34
CA ILE A 256 -2.65 -7.23 5.63
C ILE A 256 -2.10 -7.78 4.34
N VAL A 257 -0.77 -7.85 4.24
CA VAL A 257 -0.09 -8.50 3.12
C VAL A 257 0.87 -9.56 3.68
N GLU A 258 0.66 -10.80 3.24
CA GLU A 258 1.51 -11.94 3.56
C GLU A 258 2.21 -12.43 2.29
N ILE A 259 3.54 -12.50 2.32
CA ILE A 259 4.33 -13.02 1.20
C ILE A 259 5.17 -14.20 1.68
N MET A 260 5.05 -15.34 1.02
CA MET A 260 5.89 -16.52 1.24
C MET A 260 6.79 -16.74 0.03
N VAL A 261 8.10 -16.74 0.23
CA VAL A 261 9.09 -16.93 -0.84
C VAL A 261 9.92 -18.19 -0.55
N HIS A 262 9.77 -19.21 -1.38
CA HIS A 262 10.49 -20.50 -1.26
C HIS A 262 11.83 -20.47 -2.02
N ASP A 263 12.45 -21.63 -2.26
CA ASP A 263 13.86 -21.71 -2.65
C ASP A 263 14.10 -21.07 -4.01
N ARG A 264 15.12 -20.21 -4.13
CA ARG A 264 15.52 -19.53 -5.37
C ARG A 264 14.39 -18.72 -6.04
N ALA A 265 13.31 -18.44 -5.30
CA ALA A 265 12.18 -17.68 -5.79
C ALA A 265 12.40 -16.17 -5.57
N GLU A 266 11.80 -15.35 -6.42
CA GLU A 266 11.89 -13.89 -6.33
C GLU A 266 10.52 -13.24 -6.44
N VAL A 267 10.19 -12.40 -5.46
CA VAL A 267 8.97 -11.59 -5.46
C VAL A 267 9.35 -10.11 -5.47
N LYS A 268 8.83 -9.38 -6.45
CA LYS A 268 8.80 -7.91 -6.43
C LYS A 268 7.40 -7.47 -6.07
N TYR A 269 7.29 -6.61 -5.07
CA TYR A 269 6.02 -6.09 -4.61
C TYR A 269 6.09 -4.57 -4.63
N SER A 270 5.28 -3.96 -5.48
CA SER A 270 5.21 -2.51 -5.67
C SER A 270 3.89 -1.96 -5.16
N THR A 271 3.93 -0.79 -4.52
CA THR A 271 2.72 -0.09 -4.06
C THR A 271 2.75 1.37 -4.50
N VAL A 272 1.68 1.82 -5.16
CA VAL A 272 1.45 3.24 -5.46
C VAL A 272 0.13 3.65 -4.83
N GLN A 273 0.20 4.48 -3.79
CA GLN A 273 -0.96 4.89 -3.01
C GLN A 273 -1.15 6.40 -3.10
N ASN A 274 -2.37 6.81 -3.45
CA ASN A 274 -2.81 8.20 -3.40
C ASN A 274 -4.19 8.30 -2.74
N TRP A 275 -4.18 8.55 -1.43
CA TRP A 275 -5.40 8.67 -0.63
C TRP A 275 -5.92 10.11 -0.55
N TYR A 276 -7.08 10.33 0.09
CA TYR A 276 -7.54 11.67 0.41
C TYR A 276 -6.92 12.16 1.75
N PRO A 277 -6.15 13.26 1.76
CA PRO A 277 -5.36 13.68 2.93
C PRO A 277 -6.17 14.41 4.01
N GLY A 278 -7.45 14.66 3.75
CA GLY A 278 -8.25 15.62 4.52
C GLY A 278 -8.21 17.01 3.88
N ASP A 279 -8.99 17.93 4.46
CA ASP A 279 -8.99 19.32 4.03
C ASP A 279 -7.72 20.08 4.49
N ALA A 280 -7.60 21.35 4.09
CA ALA A 280 -6.47 22.20 4.46
C ALA A 280 -6.31 22.44 5.97
N ASN A 281 -7.32 22.13 6.79
CA ASN A 281 -7.29 22.22 8.25
C ASN A 281 -7.06 20.85 8.92
N GLY A 282 -6.85 19.79 8.14
CA GLY A 282 -6.64 18.44 8.64
C GLY A 282 -7.92 17.70 9.05
N LYS A 283 -9.09 18.15 8.58
CA LYS A 283 -10.37 17.46 8.82
C LYS A 283 -10.61 16.39 7.74
N GLY A 284 -11.01 15.20 8.18
CA GLY A 284 -11.27 14.06 7.31
C GLY A 284 -9.99 13.32 6.94
N GLY A 285 -10.05 12.58 5.83
CA GLY A 285 -8.92 11.84 5.27
C GLY A 285 -8.80 10.40 5.76
N VAL A 286 -7.91 9.65 5.11
CA VAL A 286 -7.78 8.20 5.32
C VAL A 286 -6.74 7.90 6.40
N TYR A 287 -7.07 6.99 7.31
CA TYR A 287 -6.13 6.34 8.23
C TYR A 287 -5.66 5.03 7.63
N ASN A 288 -4.36 4.95 7.32
CA ASN A 288 -3.74 3.84 6.61
C ASN A 288 -2.87 3.03 7.58
N PHE A 289 -3.45 1.99 8.20
CA PHE A 289 -2.81 1.18 9.25
C PHE A 289 -2.56 -0.24 8.74
N VAL A 290 -1.40 -0.46 8.15
CA VAL A 290 -1.14 -1.64 7.31
C VAL A 290 -0.03 -2.50 7.89
N THR A 291 -0.26 -3.82 7.89
CA THR A 291 0.77 -4.80 8.24
C THR A 291 1.16 -5.60 6.99
N LYS A 292 2.31 -5.28 6.39
CA LYS A 292 2.90 -6.07 5.30
C LYS A 292 4.11 -6.85 5.81
N ARG A 293 4.18 -8.14 5.52
CA ARG A 293 5.35 -8.95 5.86
C ARG A 293 5.57 -10.07 4.86
N GLY A 294 6.82 -10.22 4.48
CA GLY A 294 7.30 -11.35 3.70
C GLY A 294 8.24 -12.23 4.49
N ASN A 295 8.15 -13.53 4.26
CA ASN A 295 9.09 -14.52 4.75
C ASN A 295 9.86 -15.10 3.56
N CYS A 296 11.12 -14.68 3.44
CA CYS A 296 12.13 -15.29 2.59
C CYS A 296 12.54 -16.62 3.24
N LYS A 297 11.66 -17.61 3.08
CA LYS A 297 11.75 -18.91 3.77
C LYS A 297 12.81 -19.80 3.14
N GLY A 298 12.89 -19.81 1.82
CA GLY A 298 13.78 -20.67 1.06
C GLY A 298 15.21 -20.15 0.94
N VAL A 299 16.13 -21.02 0.61
CA VAL A 299 17.53 -20.69 0.29
C VAL A 299 17.56 -19.85 -0.99
N ASP A 300 18.41 -18.83 -1.05
CA ASP A 300 18.52 -17.90 -2.20
C ASP A 300 17.21 -17.17 -2.56
N SER A 301 16.24 -17.11 -1.64
CA SER A 301 14.97 -16.41 -1.84
C SER A 301 15.16 -14.89 -1.82
N LYS A 302 14.35 -14.18 -2.63
CA LYS A 302 14.45 -12.72 -2.79
C LYS A 302 13.10 -12.03 -2.66
N LEU A 303 13.07 -10.92 -1.94
CA LEU A 303 11.90 -10.07 -1.82
C LEU A 303 12.27 -8.60 -1.94
N SER A 304 11.66 -7.88 -2.87
CA SER A 304 11.81 -6.43 -3.02
C SER A 304 10.49 -5.73 -2.76
N TRP A 305 10.47 -4.84 -1.77
CA TRP A 305 9.38 -3.89 -1.56
C TRP A 305 9.72 -2.57 -2.23
N THR A 306 8.81 -2.05 -3.05
CA THR A 306 8.92 -0.71 -3.63
C THR A 306 7.63 0.03 -3.34
N GLN A 307 7.71 1.24 -2.78
CA GLN A 307 6.50 1.99 -2.44
C GLN A 307 6.62 3.49 -2.67
N VAL A 308 5.52 4.07 -3.16
CA VAL A 308 5.30 5.52 -3.24
C VAL A 308 3.99 5.81 -2.53
N GLU A 309 4.08 6.57 -1.44
CA GLU A 309 2.95 6.87 -0.56
C GLU A 309 2.67 8.36 -0.54
N THR A 310 1.42 8.70 -0.84
CA THR A 310 0.88 10.05 -0.67
C THR A 310 -0.59 9.99 -0.24
N GLY A 311 -1.06 11.10 0.31
CA GLY A 311 -2.49 11.36 0.46
C GLY A 311 -3.21 10.77 1.68
N SER A 312 -2.58 10.05 2.61
CA SER A 312 -3.28 9.65 3.86
C SER A 312 -3.19 10.73 4.92
N ALA A 313 -4.24 10.91 5.74
CA ALA A 313 -4.17 11.80 6.89
C ALA A 313 -3.19 11.26 7.95
N ILE A 314 -3.24 9.94 8.19
CA ILE A 314 -2.32 9.24 9.08
C ILE A 314 -1.86 7.95 8.40
N THR A 315 -0.55 7.76 8.27
CA THR A 315 0.04 6.51 7.78
C THR A 315 0.84 5.83 8.87
N TRP A 316 0.55 4.54 9.09
CA TRP A 316 1.30 3.70 10.00
C TRP A 316 1.62 2.36 9.34
N LYS A 317 2.88 2.17 8.91
CA LYS A 317 3.26 0.99 8.12
C LYS A 317 4.74 0.62 8.24
N TYR A 318 5.00 -0.67 8.41
CA TYR A 318 6.37 -1.21 8.41
C TYR A 318 6.47 -2.50 7.59
N PRO A 319 6.57 -2.45 6.25
CA PRO A 319 6.78 -3.64 5.45
C PRO A 319 8.04 -4.35 5.92
N SER A 320 7.90 -5.62 6.26
CA SER A 320 8.93 -6.38 6.96
C SER A 320 9.40 -7.58 6.15
N CYS A 321 10.69 -7.91 6.21
CA CYS A 321 11.26 -9.13 5.63
C CYS A 321 11.86 -10.00 6.73
N ILE A 322 11.39 -11.25 6.82
CA ILE A 322 12.05 -12.29 7.60
C ILE A 322 12.94 -13.07 6.63
N LEU A 323 14.25 -12.93 6.78
CA LEU A 323 15.28 -13.59 5.99
C LEU A 323 15.63 -14.92 6.67
N THR A 324 14.75 -15.92 6.51
CA THR A 324 14.88 -17.23 7.18
C THR A 324 15.86 -18.14 6.48
N GLY A 325 15.81 -18.21 5.15
CA GLY A 325 16.67 -19.06 4.34
C GLY A 325 18.06 -18.49 4.17
N ASP A 326 19.05 -19.36 4.05
CA ASP A 326 20.44 -18.97 3.78
C ASP A 326 20.55 -18.27 2.42
N ASN A 327 21.46 -17.30 2.32
CA ASN A 327 21.68 -16.44 1.15
C ASN A 327 20.45 -15.61 0.71
N SER A 328 19.39 -15.56 1.52
CA SER A 328 18.21 -14.78 1.17
C SER A 328 18.50 -13.27 1.13
N THR A 329 17.83 -12.56 0.24
CA THR A 329 18.02 -11.13 0.01
C THR A 329 16.69 -10.37 0.15
N ALA A 330 16.72 -9.22 0.81
CA ALA A 330 15.59 -8.32 0.92
C ALA A 330 15.96 -6.91 0.47
N GLU A 331 15.07 -6.25 -0.27
CA GLU A 331 15.23 -4.85 -0.63
C GLU A 331 13.97 -4.07 -0.23
N PHE A 332 14.14 -2.82 0.21
CA PHE A 332 13.05 -1.91 0.51
C PHE A 332 13.37 -0.52 -0.03
N TYR A 333 12.55 -0.03 -0.94
CA TYR A 333 12.63 1.30 -1.54
C TYR A 333 11.33 2.05 -1.26
N SER A 334 11.42 3.22 -0.64
CA SER A 334 10.24 3.97 -0.22
C SER A 334 10.37 5.44 -0.48
N VAL A 335 9.33 6.04 -1.07
CA VAL A 335 9.09 7.48 -1.08
C VAL A 335 7.83 7.76 -0.27
N ALA A 336 7.92 8.60 0.74
CA ALA A 336 6.78 9.02 1.54
C ALA A 336 6.66 10.55 1.50
N VAL A 337 5.52 11.05 1.03
CA VAL A 337 5.23 12.50 0.99
C VAL A 337 4.15 12.83 1.99
N THR A 338 4.41 13.83 2.83
CA THR A 338 3.44 14.42 3.74
C THR A 338 3.34 15.91 3.52
N ASN A 339 2.12 16.44 3.57
CA ASN A 339 1.79 17.84 3.38
C ASN A 339 0.65 18.26 4.34
N ASN A 340 0.36 19.55 4.43
CA ASN A 340 -0.68 20.10 5.30
C ASN A 340 -0.52 19.62 6.76
N TYR A 341 -1.49 18.86 7.28
CA TYR A 341 -1.46 18.29 8.64
C TYR A 341 -1.32 16.76 8.64
N GLN A 342 -0.86 16.17 7.54
CA GLN A 342 -0.64 14.73 7.45
C GLN A 342 0.44 14.27 8.43
N GLN A 343 0.30 13.04 8.89
CA GLN A 343 1.25 12.38 9.78
C GLN A 343 1.65 11.03 9.19
N ALA A 344 2.94 10.71 9.18
CA ALA A 344 3.44 9.41 8.75
C ALA A 344 4.45 8.86 9.77
N ASP A 345 4.24 7.64 10.25
CA ASP A 345 5.26 6.84 10.94
C ASP A 345 5.43 5.56 10.10
N THR A 346 6.41 5.61 9.21
CA THR A 346 6.65 4.62 8.17
C THR A 346 8.06 4.08 8.24
N GLY A 347 8.30 2.88 7.72
CA GLY A 347 9.66 2.37 7.57
C GLY A 347 9.64 0.89 7.28
N THR A 348 10.64 0.14 7.74
CA THR A 348 10.77 -1.27 7.41
C THR A 348 11.45 -2.06 8.52
N LYS A 349 11.25 -3.38 8.55
CA LYS A 349 11.96 -4.28 9.46
C LYS A 349 12.65 -5.39 8.67
N MET A 350 13.97 -5.44 8.75
CA MET A 350 14.80 -6.50 8.16
C MET A 350 15.29 -7.42 9.27
N ILE A 351 14.82 -8.67 9.27
CA ILE A 351 15.11 -9.66 10.32
C ILE A 351 15.96 -10.76 9.70
N HIS A 352 17.27 -10.71 9.95
CA HIS A 352 18.27 -11.67 9.48
C HIS A 352 18.33 -12.89 10.38
N LEU A 353 17.91 -14.04 9.84
CA LEU A 353 17.96 -15.32 10.52
C LEU A 353 18.82 -16.37 9.80
N GLY A 354 18.87 -16.38 8.47
CA GLY A 354 19.74 -17.27 7.70
C GLY A 354 21.17 -16.74 7.59
N LYS A 355 22.09 -17.60 7.17
CA LYS A 355 23.49 -17.25 6.88
C LYS A 355 23.61 -16.46 5.58
N ASN A 356 24.62 -15.61 5.48
CA ASN A 356 24.96 -14.77 4.33
C ASN A 356 23.79 -13.93 3.80
N THR A 357 22.83 -13.59 4.66
CA THR A 357 21.64 -12.85 4.28
C THR A 357 21.96 -11.38 4.01
N ARG A 358 21.28 -10.78 3.04
CA ARG A 358 21.53 -9.39 2.62
C ARG A 358 20.27 -8.56 2.67
N SER A 359 20.37 -7.33 3.16
CA SER A 359 19.28 -6.38 3.07
C SER A 359 19.73 -4.98 2.65
N THR A 360 18.89 -4.34 1.83
CA THR A 360 19.09 -2.95 1.40
C THR A 360 17.84 -2.16 1.73
N ILE A 361 18.01 -1.02 2.40
CA ILE A 361 16.93 -0.11 2.77
C ILE A 361 17.26 1.26 2.18
N VAL A 362 16.38 1.79 1.34
CA VAL A 362 16.44 3.14 0.81
C VAL A 362 15.10 3.82 1.08
N SER A 363 15.10 4.80 1.98
CA SER A 363 13.91 5.59 2.31
C SER A 363 14.16 7.05 1.99
N LYS A 364 13.21 7.66 1.26
CA LYS A 364 13.20 9.06 0.89
C LYS A 364 11.92 9.69 1.46
N GLY A 365 12.03 10.38 2.59
CA GLY A 365 10.94 11.16 3.17
C GLY A 365 10.91 12.57 2.60
N ILE A 366 9.72 13.08 2.28
CA ILE A 366 9.49 14.47 1.88
C ILE A 366 8.40 15.04 2.79
N SER A 367 8.69 16.14 3.46
CA SER A 367 7.77 16.76 4.42
C SER A 367 7.52 18.22 4.04
N ALA A 368 6.25 18.60 3.93
CA ALA A 368 5.81 19.94 3.52
C ALA A 368 4.71 20.49 4.43
N GLY A 369 4.40 21.79 4.32
CA GLY A 369 3.35 22.44 5.10
C GLY A 369 3.61 22.40 6.60
N LYS A 370 2.71 21.77 7.37
CA LYS A 370 2.81 21.57 8.83
C LYS A 370 2.82 20.08 9.20
N SER A 371 3.22 19.24 8.24
CA SER A 371 3.15 17.78 8.38
C SER A 371 4.33 17.22 9.16
N GLU A 372 4.14 16.00 9.66
CA GLU A 372 5.16 15.26 10.41
C GLU A 372 5.45 13.94 9.70
N ASN A 373 6.68 13.78 9.20
CA ASN A 373 7.12 12.56 8.52
C ASN A 373 8.20 11.86 9.35
N SER A 374 7.90 10.67 9.85
CA SER A 374 8.80 9.87 10.66
C SER A 374 9.17 8.60 9.93
N TYR A 375 10.47 8.43 9.67
CA TYR A 375 11.04 7.14 9.33
C TYR A 375 11.35 6.34 10.61
N ARG A 376 10.96 5.06 10.67
CA ARG A 376 11.33 4.12 11.72
C ARG A 376 11.69 2.76 11.15
N GLY A 377 12.97 2.42 11.27
CA GLY A 377 13.54 1.18 10.74
C GLY A 377 14.01 0.24 11.84
N LEU A 378 13.91 -1.08 11.63
CA LEU A 378 14.57 -2.09 12.46
C LEU A 378 15.44 -2.97 11.58
N VAL A 379 16.72 -3.08 11.91
CA VAL A 379 17.62 -4.12 11.40
C VAL A 379 17.96 -5.03 12.57
N ARG A 380 17.51 -6.27 12.50
CA ARG A 380 17.78 -7.29 13.52
C ARG A 380 18.62 -8.40 12.92
N VAL A 381 19.73 -8.74 13.56
CA VAL A 381 20.58 -9.87 13.17
C VAL A 381 20.64 -10.86 14.33
N SER A 382 20.13 -12.07 14.09
CA SER A 382 20.16 -13.14 15.09
C SER A 382 21.55 -13.77 15.22
N GLU A 383 21.80 -14.44 16.35
CA GLU A 383 23.07 -15.13 16.64
C GLU A 383 23.49 -16.12 15.55
N ARG A 384 22.54 -16.75 14.86
CA ARG A 384 22.81 -17.76 13.82
C ARG A 384 23.05 -17.19 12.41
N ALA A 385 22.88 -15.88 12.21
CA ALA A 385 22.93 -15.23 10.92
C ALA A 385 24.37 -14.79 10.55
N ASP A 386 25.25 -15.78 10.36
CA ASP A 386 26.65 -15.55 10.02
C ASP A 386 26.77 -14.76 8.69
N ASN A 387 27.70 -13.81 8.62
CA ASN A 387 27.97 -12.94 7.48
C ASN A 387 26.76 -12.16 6.96
N ALA A 388 25.77 -11.87 7.83
CA ALA A 388 24.66 -10.98 7.48
C ALA A 388 25.18 -9.60 7.07
N ARG A 389 24.58 -9.00 6.03
CA ARG A 389 24.90 -7.66 5.57
C ARG A 389 23.66 -6.79 5.45
N ASN A 390 23.73 -5.58 5.96
CA ASN A 390 22.70 -4.55 5.76
C ASN A 390 23.35 -3.23 5.33
N TYR A 391 22.72 -2.58 4.36
CA TYR A 391 22.95 -1.17 4.06
C TYR A 391 21.61 -0.43 4.15
N SER A 392 21.59 0.66 4.93
CA SER A 392 20.41 1.48 5.13
C SER A 392 20.71 2.95 4.84
N GLN A 393 19.91 3.56 3.98
CA GLN A 393 19.99 4.97 3.64
C GLN A 393 18.63 5.63 3.85
N CYS A 394 18.57 6.63 4.72
CA CYS A 394 17.36 7.33 5.10
C CYS A 394 17.52 8.83 4.85
N ASP A 395 17.03 9.30 3.71
CA ASP A 395 17.11 10.71 3.37
C ASP A 395 15.76 11.39 3.65
N SER A 396 15.82 12.57 4.24
CA SER A 396 14.66 13.43 4.48
C SER A 396 14.81 14.78 3.79
N LEU A 397 13.78 15.23 3.09
CA LEU A 397 13.70 16.54 2.45
C LEU A 397 12.60 17.37 3.12
N LEU A 398 12.95 18.54 3.67
CA LEU A 398 11.98 19.48 4.23
C LEU A 398 11.69 20.61 3.22
N LEU A 399 10.40 20.84 3.00
CA LEU A 399 9.83 21.90 2.17
C LEU A 399 9.14 22.92 3.08
N GLY A 400 9.90 23.92 3.53
CA GLY A 400 9.45 24.96 4.44
C GLY A 400 10.06 24.89 5.84
N ASP A 401 9.55 25.71 6.75
CA ASP A 401 10.05 25.90 8.12
C ASP A 401 9.12 25.36 9.21
N LYS A 402 7.91 24.90 8.85
CA LYS A 402 6.86 24.44 9.78
C LYS A 402 6.61 22.92 9.76
N CYS A 403 7.23 22.20 8.83
CA CYS A 403 7.13 20.75 8.73
C CYS A 403 8.26 20.06 9.51
N GLY A 404 8.03 18.81 9.90
CA GLY A 404 9.01 17.99 10.61
C GLY A 404 9.37 16.73 9.83
N ALA A 405 10.64 16.34 9.93
CA ALA A 405 11.14 15.07 9.44
C ALA A 405 11.99 14.40 10.52
N HIS A 406 11.61 13.19 10.91
CA HIS A 406 12.21 12.44 12.02
C HIS A 406 12.74 11.10 11.53
N THR A 407 13.84 10.63 12.11
CA THR A 407 14.45 9.34 11.73
C THR A 407 14.80 8.57 13.00
N PHE A 408 14.16 7.41 13.19
CA PHE A 408 14.29 6.53 14.34
C PHE A 408 14.83 5.15 13.92
N PRO A 409 16.15 5.01 13.69
CA PRO A 409 16.73 3.73 13.33
C PRO A 409 16.95 2.86 14.58
N TYR A 410 16.67 1.57 14.45
CA TYR A 410 16.93 0.55 15.47
C TYR A 410 17.83 -0.54 14.89
N MET A 411 18.93 -0.84 15.57
CA MET A 411 19.85 -1.92 15.24
C MET A 411 19.93 -2.88 16.42
N ASP A 412 19.56 -4.13 16.20
CA ASP A 412 19.55 -5.21 17.20
C ASP A 412 20.43 -6.36 16.71
N ILE A 413 21.74 -6.29 16.99
CA ILE A 413 22.76 -7.12 16.34
C ILE A 413 23.36 -8.10 17.35
N HIS A 414 23.12 -9.40 17.15
CA HIS A 414 23.57 -10.48 18.03
C HIS A 414 24.59 -11.42 17.36
N ASN A 415 25.22 -11.02 16.25
CA ASN A 415 26.23 -11.82 15.56
C ASN A 415 27.47 -10.98 15.22
N GLU A 416 28.65 -11.49 15.58
CA GLU A 416 29.94 -10.78 15.46
C GLU A 416 30.45 -10.65 14.01
N THR A 417 29.95 -11.47 13.10
CA THR A 417 30.35 -11.45 11.68
C THR A 417 29.47 -10.55 10.80
N ALA A 418 28.45 -9.92 11.41
CA ALA A 418 27.51 -9.06 10.70
C ALA A 418 28.14 -7.71 10.33
N VAL A 419 27.79 -7.21 9.16
CA VAL A 419 28.15 -5.85 8.71
C VAL A 419 26.87 -5.06 8.50
N VAL A 420 26.68 -4.00 9.28
CA VAL A 420 25.48 -3.15 9.24
C VAL A 420 25.91 -1.70 9.11
N GLU A 421 25.44 -1.07 8.03
CA GLU A 421 25.73 0.33 7.70
C GLU A 421 24.41 1.11 7.69
N HIS A 422 24.39 2.27 8.36
CA HIS A 422 23.23 3.16 8.37
C HIS A 422 23.65 4.60 8.17
N GLU A 423 23.10 5.21 7.13
CA GLU A 423 23.26 6.62 6.80
C GLU A 423 21.91 7.32 6.82
N ALA A 424 21.88 8.53 7.37
CA ALA A 424 20.71 9.37 7.36
C ALA A 424 21.09 10.81 7.03
N THR A 425 20.42 11.40 6.04
CA THR A 425 20.69 12.76 5.57
C THR A 425 19.43 13.60 5.64
N THR A 426 19.54 14.82 6.17
CA THR A 426 18.45 15.80 6.11
C THR A 426 18.84 16.93 5.17
N SER A 427 17.98 17.18 4.17
CA SER A 427 18.16 18.21 3.15
C SER A 427 17.00 19.20 3.17
N LYS A 428 17.27 20.41 2.69
CA LYS A 428 16.25 21.42 2.36
C LYS A 428 16.46 21.83 0.92
N ILE A 429 15.39 22.20 0.22
CA ILE A 429 15.54 22.83 -1.09
C ILE A 429 16.14 24.21 -0.88
N SER A 430 17.28 24.46 -1.52
CA SER A 430 17.97 25.75 -1.44
C SER A 430 17.25 26.80 -2.28
N GLU A 431 17.14 28.02 -1.77
CA GLU A 431 16.65 29.17 -2.53
C GLU A 431 17.48 29.41 -3.80
N ASP A 432 18.79 29.11 -3.75
CA ASP A 432 19.68 29.22 -4.92
C ASP A 432 19.30 28.23 -6.03
N GLN A 433 18.87 27.02 -5.67
CA GLN A 433 18.43 26.00 -6.63
C GLN A 433 17.14 26.43 -7.32
N ILE A 434 16.18 26.96 -6.55
CA ILE A 434 14.93 27.51 -7.09
C ILE A 434 15.21 28.74 -7.96
N PHE A 435 16.03 29.67 -7.48
CA PHE A 435 16.42 30.85 -8.23
C PHE A 435 17.10 30.49 -9.56
N TYR A 436 17.98 29.48 -9.56
CA TYR A 436 18.63 28.99 -10.77
C TYR A 436 17.62 28.45 -11.79
N CYS A 437 16.66 27.63 -11.37
CA CYS A 437 15.59 27.13 -12.23
C CYS A 437 14.71 28.26 -12.78
N ASN A 438 14.30 29.19 -11.90
CA ASN A 438 13.49 30.35 -12.27
C ASN A 438 14.20 31.25 -13.29
N GLN A 439 15.51 31.47 -13.14
CA GLN A 439 16.32 32.22 -14.10
C GLN A 439 16.39 31.55 -15.48
N ARG A 440 16.11 30.25 -15.57
CA ARG A 440 16.00 29.49 -16.82
C ARG A 440 14.58 29.44 -17.39
N GLY A 441 13.65 30.20 -16.79
CA GLY A 441 12.26 30.28 -17.22
C GLY A 441 11.38 29.13 -16.74
N ILE A 442 11.89 28.29 -15.82
CA ILE A 442 11.11 27.21 -15.19
C ILE A 442 10.32 27.83 -14.03
N PRO A 443 8.98 27.73 -14.00
CA PRO A 443 8.18 28.20 -12.87
C PRO A 443 8.60 27.54 -11.54
N THR A 444 8.38 28.22 -10.41
CA THR A 444 8.78 27.71 -9.08
C THR A 444 8.19 26.33 -8.79
N GLU A 445 6.93 26.07 -9.13
CA GLU A 445 6.26 24.78 -8.91
C GLU A 445 6.92 23.66 -9.74
N ASP A 446 7.17 23.92 -11.02
CA ASP A 446 7.89 22.99 -11.91
C ASP A 446 9.33 22.74 -11.44
N ALA A 447 10.00 23.76 -10.89
CA ALA A 447 11.33 23.64 -10.34
C ALA A 447 11.36 22.71 -9.11
N ILE A 448 10.38 22.84 -8.21
CA ILE A 448 10.23 21.95 -7.06
C ILE A 448 9.95 20.52 -7.53
N GLY A 449 9.01 20.34 -8.46
CA GLY A 449 8.71 19.04 -9.06
C GLY A 449 9.95 18.39 -9.67
N LEU A 450 10.78 19.16 -10.38
CA LEU A 450 12.05 18.67 -10.95
C LEU A 450 13.04 18.19 -9.87
N ILE A 451 13.25 18.99 -8.82
CA ILE A 451 14.18 18.68 -7.72
C ILE A 451 13.70 17.44 -6.95
N VAL A 452 12.41 17.39 -6.62
CA VAL A 452 11.81 16.28 -5.87
C VAL A 452 11.83 14.98 -6.67
N ASN A 453 11.51 15.02 -7.97
CA ASN A 453 11.64 13.84 -8.83
C ASN A 453 13.09 13.38 -8.95
N GLY A 454 14.05 14.31 -9.01
CA GLY A 454 15.48 13.99 -8.95
C GLY A 454 15.88 13.30 -7.64
N TYR A 455 15.34 13.78 -6.52
CA TYR A 455 15.55 13.22 -5.18
C TYR A 455 14.97 11.81 -5.03
N ALA A 456 13.76 11.58 -5.57
CA ALA A 456 13.06 10.30 -5.53
C ALA A 456 13.52 9.29 -6.61
N LYS A 457 14.41 9.69 -7.53
CA LYS A 457 14.79 8.93 -8.72
C LYS A 457 15.21 7.48 -8.43
N GLU A 458 15.99 7.26 -7.37
CA GLU A 458 16.50 5.94 -7.01
C GLU A 458 15.36 4.95 -6.73
N VAL A 459 14.31 5.40 -6.04
CA VAL A 459 13.13 4.59 -5.73
C VAL A 459 12.23 4.46 -6.96
N LEU A 460 12.02 5.56 -7.70
CA LEU A 460 11.17 5.55 -8.90
C LEU A 460 11.68 4.59 -9.98
N ASN A 461 13.01 4.45 -10.12
CA ASN A 461 13.63 3.50 -11.04
C ASN A 461 13.39 2.02 -10.68
N LYS A 462 12.91 1.73 -9.47
CA LYS A 462 12.56 0.37 -9.02
C LYS A 462 11.12 0.00 -9.33
N LEU A 463 10.28 0.96 -9.74
CA LEU A 463 8.93 0.71 -10.23
C LEU A 463 8.96 0.33 -11.72
N PRO A 464 7.99 -0.46 -12.20
CA PRO A 464 7.79 -0.63 -13.63
C PRO A 464 7.49 0.73 -14.30
N MET A 465 7.90 0.88 -15.57
CA MET A 465 7.93 2.16 -16.27
C MET A 465 6.60 2.93 -16.23
N GLU A 466 5.48 2.23 -16.45
CA GLU A 466 4.14 2.85 -16.43
C GLU A 466 3.82 3.50 -15.07
N PHE A 467 4.13 2.79 -13.99
CA PHE A 467 3.88 3.26 -12.63
C PHE A 467 4.90 4.28 -12.16
N ALA A 468 6.14 4.22 -12.66
CA ALA A 468 7.12 5.26 -12.39
C ALA A 468 6.62 6.62 -12.93
N VAL A 469 6.01 6.64 -14.12
CA VAL A 469 5.43 7.85 -14.71
C VAL A 469 4.21 8.33 -13.92
N GLU A 470 3.34 7.42 -13.50
CA GLU A 470 2.19 7.75 -12.65
C GLU A 470 2.63 8.33 -11.31
N ALA A 471 3.58 7.66 -10.62
CA ALA A 471 4.14 8.12 -9.37
C ALA A 471 4.77 9.51 -9.47
N GLN A 472 5.53 9.80 -10.54
CA GLN A 472 6.12 11.13 -10.77
C GLN A 472 5.05 12.23 -10.87
N LYS A 473 3.95 11.96 -11.58
CA LYS A 473 2.81 12.89 -11.68
C LYS A 473 2.15 13.10 -10.32
N LEU A 474 1.89 12.01 -9.59
CA LEU A 474 1.28 12.06 -8.25
C LEU A 474 2.13 12.84 -7.24
N LEU A 475 3.45 12.66 -7.27
CA LEU A 475 4.38 13.41 -6.42
C LEU A 475 4.32 14.91 -6.71
N THR A 476 4.22 15.29 -7.99
CA THR A 476 4.15 16.70 -8.39
C THR A 476 2.85 17.34 -7.91
N ILE A 477 1.70 16.70 -8.17
CA ILE A 477 0.37 17.19 -7.76
C ILE A 477 0.26 17.31 -6.22
N SER A 478 0.83 16.36 -5.48
CA SER A 478 0.78 16.38 -4.00
C SER A 478 1.54 17.56 -3.38
N LEU A 479 2.44 18.17 -4.15
CA LEU A 479 3.33 19.24 -3.73
C LEU A 479 2.95 20.62 -4.32
N GLU A 480 1.97 20.68 -5.22
CA GLU A 480 1.41 21.94 -5.71
C GLU A 480 0.86 22.77 -4.54
N GLY A 481 1.12 24.09 -4.55
CA GLY A 481 0.69 25.00 -3.48
C GLY A 481 1.32 24.77 -2.10
N SER A 482 2.29 23.86 -1.97
CA SER A 482 2.89 23.48 -0.66
C SER A 482 4.01 24.42 -0.19
N VAL A 483 4.35 25.41 -1.03
CA VAL A 483 5.37 26.43 -0.74
C VAL A 483 4.65 27.76 -0.54
N GLY A 484 4.40 28.08 0.74
CA GLY A 484 3.73 29.29 1.22
C GLY A 484 3.81 29.46 2.73
#